data_AF-A0A4S1CDF8-F1
#
_entry.id   AF-A0A4S1CDF8-F1
#
_cell.length_a   1.000
_cell.length_b   1.000
_cell.length_c   1.000
_cell.angle_alpha   90.00
_cell.angle_beta   90.00
_cell.angle_gamma   90.00
#
_symmetry.space_group_name_H-M   'P 1'
#
loop_
_entity.id
_entity.type
_entity.pdbx_description
1 polymer ?
#
loop_
_entity_poly.entity_id
_entity_poly.type
_entity_poly.pdbx_seq_one_letter_code
_entity_poly.pdbx_strand_id
1 'polypeptide(L)' 'MLIQVSYNDDRYDYVKDFMLEPLIKSGAITRFRRRSGWVRIGVDPVRAQRNTTYSGEERRTGTA' A
#
# COMPACT_ATOMS: atom_id res chain seq x y z
N MET A 1 12.00 -3.58 1.94
CA MET A 1 11.41 -4.03 3.22
C MET A 1 10.52 -5.24 2.94
N LEU A 2 10.40 -6.20 3.86
CA LEU A 2 9.50 -7.36 3.67
C LEU A 2 8.09 -7.03 4.19
N ILE A 3 7.09 -7.43 3.41
CA ILE A 3 5.67 -7.19 3.68
C ILE A 3 4.98 -8.53 3.77
N GLN A 4 4.25 -8.76 4.88
CA GLN A 4 3.46 -9.97 5.05
C GLN A 4 2.22 -9.88 4.16
N VAL A 5 1.94 -10.92 3.39
CA VAL A 5 0.77 -11.01 2.50
C VAL A 5 -0.04 -12.26 2.82
N SER A 6 -1.32 -12.22 2.48
CA SER A 6 -2.27 -13.32 2.60
C SER A 6 -2.81 -13.64 1.20
N TYR A 7 -2.65 -14.88 0.78
CA TYR A 7 -3.13 -15.40 -0.50
C TYR A 7 -4.61 -15.78 -0.40
N ASN A 8 -5.23 -16.10 -1.54
CA ASN A 8 -6.59 -16.66 -1.57
C ASN A 8 -6.68 -18.05 -0.92
N ASP A 9 -5.55 -18.75 -0.81
CA ASP A 9 -5.46 -20.12 -0.28
C ASP A 9 -5.25 -20.16 1.24
N ASP A 10 -5.62 -19.10 1.97
CA ASP A 10 -5.35 -18.90 3.41
C ASP A 10 -3.86 -18.96 3.82
N ARG A 11 -2.96 -18.98 2.84
CA ARG A 11 -1.51 -18.96 3.06
C ARG A 11 -1.00 -17.55 3.33
N TYR A 12 0.01 -17.47 4.20
CA TYR A 12 0.73 -16.23 4.49
C TYR A 12 2.17 -16.34 4.03
N ASP A 13 2.68 -15.30 3.37
CA ASP A 13 4.07 -15.23 2.91
C ASP A 13 4.66 -13.83 3.15
N TYR A 14 5.98 -13.71 3.02
CA TYR A 14 6.70 -12.45 3.13
C TYR A 14 7.34 -12.10 1.80
N VAL A 15 6.78 -11.11 1.14
CA VAL A 15 7.27 -10.64 -0.16
C VAL A 15 8.01 -9.32 0.00
N LYS A 16 8.89 -9.01 -0.94
CA LYS A 16 9.54 -7.69 -0.99
C LYS A 16 8.52 -6.62 -1.38
N ASP A 17 8.74 -5.39 -0.93
CA ASP A 17 7.85 -4.26 -1.22
C ASP A 17 7.55 -4.07 -2.71
N PHE A 18 8.55 -4.22 -3.58
CA PHE A 18 8.36 -4.13 -5.04
C PHE A 18 7.56 -5.28 -5.65
N MET A 19 7.49 -6.44 -4.98
CA MET A 19 6.68 -7.59 -5.42
C MET A 19 5.21 -7.43 -5.02
N LEU A 20 4.91 -6.56 -4.05
CA LEU A 20 3.55 -6.34 -3.60
C LEU A 20 2.69 -5.77 -4.74
N GLU A 21 3.19 -4.79 -5.48
CA GLU A 21 2.45 -4.13 -6.56
C GLU A 21 2.01 -5.10 -7.69
N PRO A 22 2.89 -5.94 -8.26
CA PRO A 22 2.47 -6.94 -9.24
C PRO A 22 1.55 -8.01 -8.63
N LEU A 23 1.71 -8.39 -7.36
CA LEU A 23 0.82 -9.35 -6.69
C LEU A 23 -0.60 -8.79 -6.49
N ILE A 24 -0.71 -7.50 -6.16
CA ILE A 24 -1.98 -6.77 -6.10
C ILE A 24 -2.61 -6.71 -7.50
N LYS A 25 -1.85 -6.30 -8.52
CA LYS A 25 -2.33 -6.20 -9.91
C LYS A 25 -2.77 -7.55 -10.48
N SER A 26 -2.04 -8.61 -10.15
CA SER A 26 -2.35 -9.98 -10.55
C SER A 26 -3.52 -10.60 -9.76
N GLY A 27 -3.97 -9.98 -8.66
CA GLY A 27 -4.98 -10.57 -7.77
C GLY A 27 -4.53 -11.82 -7.02
N ALA A 28 -3.22 -12.07 -6.94
CA ALA A 28 -2.67 -13.27 -6.28
C ALA A 28 -2.90 -13.26 -4.77
N ILE A 29 -2.97 -12.06 -4.18
CA ILE A 29 -3.15 -11.85 -2.74
C ILE A 29 -4.48 -11.14 -2.44
N THR A 30 -5.07 -11.47 -1.30
CA THR A 30 -6.33 -10.87 -0.83
C THR A 30 -6.09 -9.78 0.20
N ARG A 31 -5.03 -9.90 1.00
CA ARG A 31 -4.69 -8.96 2.08
C ARG A 31 -3.18 -8.81 2.21
N PHE A 32 -2.73 -7.67 2.69
CA PHE A 32 -1.32 -7.45 3.05
C PHE A 32 -1.20 -6.64 4.33
N ARG A 33 -0.10 -6.82 5.05
CA ARG A 33 0.16 -6.18 6.35
C ARG A 33 1.12 -5.01 6.18
N ARG A 34 0.64 -3.81 6.49
CA ARG A 34 1.47 -2.61 6.66
C ARG A 34 1.73 -2.35 8.14
N ARG A 35 2.57 -1.36 8.43
CA ARG A 35 2.83 -0.88 9.80
C ARG A 35 1.54 -0.58 10.58
N SER A 36 0.52 -0.07 9.90
CA SER A 36 -0.77 0.28 10.50
C SER A 36 -1.74 -0.91 10.69
N GLY A 37 -1.45 -2.09 10.14
CA GLY A 37 -2.34 -3.26 10.21
C GLY A 37 -2.57 -3.95 8.86
N TRP A 38 -3.58 -4.81 8.80
CA TRP A 38 -3.98 -5.54 7.60
C TRP A 38 -4.84 -4.68 6.67
N VAL A 39 -4.51 -4.70 5.38
CA VAL A 39 -5.22 -4.00 4.29
C VAL A 39 -5.79 -5.06 3.35
N ARG A 40 -7.10 -5.00 3.09
CA ARG A 40 -7.79 -5.94 2.21
C ARG A 40 -7.92 -5.35 0.80
N ILE A 41 -7.36 -6.03 -0.19
CA ILE A 41 -7.37 -5.59 -1.59
C ILE A 41 -8.79 -5.70 -2.12
N GLY A 42 -9.27 -4.65 -2.81
CA GLY A 42 -10.62 -4.58 -3.38
C GLY A 42 -11.74 -4.14 -2.42
N VAL A 43 -11.46 -4.05 -1.11
CA VAL A 43 -12.40 -3.48 -0.12
C VAL A 43 -11.81 -2.23 0.52
N ASP A 44 -10.55 -2.32 0.97
CA ASP A 44 -9.83 -1.19 1.51
C ASP A 44 -9.20 -0.40 0.35
N PRO A 45 -9.25 0.94 0.37
CA PRO A 45 -8.63 1.75 -0.67
C PRO A 45 -7.10 1.60 -0.60
N VAL A 46 -6.57 0.65 -1.38
CA VAL A 46 -5.13 0.33 -1.49
C VAL A 46 -4.30 1.55 -1.90
N ARG A 47 -4.93 2.50 -2.60
CA ARG A 47 -4.54 3.89 -2.74
C ARG A 47 -5.81 4.65 -3.05
N ALA A 48 -6.43 5.27 -2.05
CA ALA A 48 -7.02 6.56 -2.35
C ALA A 48 -5.82 7.42 -2.75
N GLN A 49 -5.64 7.60 -4.05
CA GLN A 49 -5.08 8.85 -4.56
C GLN A 49 -5.98 9.91 -3.94
N ARG A 50 -5.65 10.34 -2.71
CA ARG A 50 -6.10 11.62 -2.24
C ARG A 50 -5.40 12.52 -3.23
N ASN A 51 -6.14 12.88 -4.27
CA ASN A 51 -6.03 14.16 -4.91
C ASN A 51 -6.29 15.19 -3.79
N THR A 52 -5.41 15.24 -2.79
CA THR A 52 -5.10 16.48 -2.14
C THR A 52 -4.45 17.25 -3.26
N THR A 53 -5.27 17.99 -4.00
CA THR A 53 -4.99 19.41 -4.17
C THR A 53 -4.32 19.85 -2.88
N TYR A 54 -3.00 19.96 -2.91
CA TYR A 54 -2.24 20.46 -1.78
C TYR A 54 -2.66 21.94 -1.66
N SER A 55 -3.74 22.20 -0.91
CA SER A 55 -4.18 23.55 -0.53
C SER A 55 -3.53 23.98 0.78
N GLY A 56 -2.27 23.59 0.98
CA GLY A 56 -1.44 24.06 2.07
C GLY A 56 -0.31 24.89 1.49
N GLU A 57 -0.09 26.08 2.05
CA GLU A 57 1.00 26.97 1.67
C GLU A 57 2.32 26.21 1.54
N GLU A 58 3.04 26.48 0.44
CA GLU A 58 4.31 25.85 0.12
C GLU A 58 5.33 26.09 1.23
N ARG A 59 5.60 25.06 2.05
CA ARG A 59 6.56 25.14 3.17
C ARG A 59 8.04 25.11 2.73
N ARG A 60 8.31 25.39 1.46
CA ARG A 60 9.66 25.46 0.88
C ARG A 60 9.99 26.87 0.41
N THR A 61 9.55 27.90 1.12
CA THR A 61 10.32 29.15 1.15
C THR A 61 11.59 28.89 1.95
N GLY A 62 12.59 28.32 1.28
CA GLY A 62 13.97 28.44 1.72
C GLY A 62 14.38 29.90 1.55
N THR A 63 14.23 30.69 2.60
CA THR A 63 14.82 32.02 2.68
C THR A 63 16.26 31.87 3.18
N ALA A 64 17.22 32.21 2.32
CA ALA A 64 18.56 32.66 2.68
C ALA A 64 19.09 33.53 1.54
#